data_AF-A0A0G0ILH2-F1
#
_entry.id   AF-A0A0G0ILH2-F1
#
_cell.length_a   1.000
_cell.length_b   1.000
_cell.length_c   1.000
_cell.angle_alpha   90.00
_cell.angle_beta   90.00
_cell.angle_gamma   90.00
#
_symmetry.space_group_name_H-M   'P 1'
#
loop_
_entity.id
_entity.type
_entity.pdbx_description
1 polymer ?
#
loop_
_entity_poly.entity_id
_entity_poly.type
_entity_poly.pdbx_seq_one_letter_code
_entity_poly.pdbx_strand_id
1 'polypeptide(L)'
;MADWGKISSRGNVEDRRSMGPAVVGGISITGVILYMLVNYLTNGQVNIPLDELESIPVDQQQSQNTEIFDGEDDYEVFASTVLGSNNDMWVNILKNENKSYTPPKLV
;
A
#
# COMPACT_ATOMS: atom_id res chain seq x y z
N MET A 1 -5.56 27.06 -6.69
CA MET A 1 -5.17 26.19 -5.56
C MET A 1 -3.97 26.80 -4.86
N ALA A 2 -3.90 26.72 -3.53
CA ALA A 2 -2.75 27.21 -2.78
C ALA A 2 -1.52 26.32 -3.07
N ASP A 3 -0.34 26.94 -3.13
CA ASP A 3 0.92 26.27 -3.41
C ASP A 3 1.55 25.81 -2.08
N TRP A 4 1.21 24.58 -1.67
CA TRP A 4 1.67 23.97 -0.41
C TRP A 4 3.16 23.63 -0.43
N GLY A 5 3.77 23.51 -1.60
CA GLY A 5 5.22 23.26 -1.77
C GLY A 5 6.09 24.38 -1.18
N LYS A 6 5.55 25.60 -1.02
CA LYS A 6 6.27 26.75 -0.44
C LYS A 6 6.42 26.71 1.08
N ILE A 7 5.64 25.89 1.77
CA ILE A 7 5.77 25.71 3.23
C ILE A 7 6.83 24.63 3.44
N SER A 8 7.81 24.86 4.33
CA SER A 8 8.92 23.92 4.53
C SER A 8 8.61 22.78 5.49
N SER A 9 7.57 22.92 6.33
CA SER A 9 7.23 21.92 7.33
C SER A 9 6.66 20.66 6.67
N ARG A 10 7.19 19.49 7.03
CA ARG A 10 6.80 18.20 6.48
C ARG A 10 6.62 17.17 7.60
N GLY A 11 5.47 16.50 7.59
CA GLY A 11 5.13 15.38 8.46
C GLY A 11 5.39 14.04 7.80
N ASN A 12 5.44 12.99 8.61
CA ASN A 12 5.63 11.61 8.16
C ASN A 12 4.30 11.05 7.61
N VAL A 13 4.13 11.11 6.29
CA VAL A 13 2.97 10.56 5.56
C VAL A 13 3.46 9.39 4.72
N GLU A 14 2.77 8.26 4.80
CA GLU A 14 2.95 7.11 3.92
C GLU A 14 1.74 7.02 3.02
N ASP A 15 1.88 7.38 1.76
CA ASP A 15 0.81 7.19 0.80
C ASP A 15 0.69 5.71 0.40
N ARG A 16 -0.45 5.09 0.73
CA ARG A 16 -0.77 3.71 0.32
C ARG A 16 -1.54 3.61 -0.98
N ARG A 17 -1.87 4.74 -1.61
CA ARG A 17 -2.53 4.77 -2.92
C ARG A 17 -1.58 4.37 -4.05
N SER A 18 -0.28 4.60 -3.88
CA SER A 18 0.78 4.11 -4.79
C SER A 18 0.98 2.60 -4.67
N MET A 19 0.73 2.06 -3.46
CA MET A 19 0.78 0.65 -3.15
C MET A 19 -0.50 -0.03 -3.67
N GLY A 20 -0.54 -0.23 -5.00
CA GLY A 20 -1.60 -0.96 -5.66
C GLY A 20 -1.85 -2.32 -5.01
N PRO A 21 -3.06 -2.87 -5.16
CA PRO A 21 -3.42 -4.07 -4.43
C PRO A 21 -2.60 -5.21 -5.06
N ALA A 22 -1.63 -5.69 -4.29
CA ALA A 22 -0.54 -6.52 -4.79
C ALA A 22 -1.05 -7.89 -5.22
N VAL A 23 -1.47 -8.02 -6.49
CA VAL A 23 -1.64 -9.26 -7.24
C VAL A 23 -2.04 -10.46 -6.37
N VAL A 24 -3.19 -10.33 -5.71
CA VAL A 24 -3.95 -11.50 -5.27
C VAL A 24 -5.09 -11.53 -6.25
N GLY A 25 -5.07 -12.39 -7.27
CA GLY A 25 -6.09 -12.26 -8.32
C GLY A 25 -5.93 -13.05 -9.61
N GLY A 26 -5.51 -14.29 -9.52
CA GLY A 26 -5.38 -15.20 -10.66
C GLY A 26 -4.53 -16.37 -10.24
N ILE A 27 -4.69 -17.51 -10.91
CA ILE A 27 -4.01 -18.78 -10.61
C ILE A 27 -2.57 -18.47 -10.19
N SER A 28 -2.31 -18.57 -8.89
CA SER A 28 -1.01 -18.17 -8.35
C SER A 28 0.04 -19.05 -9.00
N ILE A 29 1.23 -18.51 -9.23
CA ILE A 29 2.36 -19.34 -9.70
C ILE A 29 2.51 -20.57 -8.80
N THR A 30 2.23 -20.42 -7.51
CA THR A 30 2.08 -21.50 -6.52
C THR A 30 1.02 -22.53 -6.89
N GLY A 31 -0.17 -22.12 -7.32
CA GLY A 31 -1.25 -23.00 -7.79
C GLY A 31 -0.84 -23.82 -9.02
N VAL A 32 -0.14 -23.20 -9.98
CA VAL A 32 0.38 -23.91 -11.16
C VAL A 32 1.46 -24.93 -10.77
N ILE A 33 2.38 -24.54 -9.89
CA ILE A 33 3.44 -25.43 -9.40
C ILE A 33 2.84 -26.60 -8.61
N LEU A 34 1.84 -26.33 -7.76
CA LEU A 34 1.16 -27.36 -6.99
C LEU A 34 0.42 -28.35 -7.89
N TYR A 35 -0.27 -27.85 -8.92
CA TYR A 35 -0.91 -28.69 -9.92
C TYR A 35 0.10 -29.62 -10.60
N MET A 36 1.24 -29.08 -11.05
CA MET A 36 2.29 -29.89 -11.69
C MET A 36 2.88 -30.94 -10.74
N LEU A 37 3.11 -30.60 -9.47
CA LEU A 37 3.64 -31.52 -8.46
C LEU A 37 2.68 -32.69 -8.20
N VAL A 38 1.39 -32.38 -8.01
CA VAL A 38 0.36 -33.38 -7.77
C VAL A 38 0.19 -34.29 -8.99
N ASN A 39 0.18 -33.71 -10.19
CA ASN A 39 0.10 -34.47 -11.43
C ASN A 39 1.30 -35.42 -11.61
N TYR A 40 2.52 -34.96 -11.26
CA TYR A 40 3.73 -35.77 -11.29
C TYR A 40 3.68 -36.95 -10.30
N LEU A 41 3.24 -36.73 -9.06
CA LEU A 41 3.16 -37.78 -8.02
C LEU A 41 2.05 -38.81 -8.27
N THR A 42 1.01 -38.41 -9.00
CA THR A 42 -0.15 -39.27 -9.30
C THR A 42 -0.07 -39.91 -10.69
N ASN A 43 1.08 -39.81 -11.37
CA ASN A 43 1.29 -40.28 -12.74
C ASN A 43 0.21 -39.78 -13.72
N GLY A 44 -0.23 -38.53 -13.57
CA GLY A 44 -1.16 -37.87 -14.48
C GLY A 44 -2.64 -38.19 -14.28
N GLN A 45 -3.03 -38.84 -13.18
CA GLN A 45 -4.43 -39.22 -12.93
C GLN A 45 -5.32 -38.07 -12.45
N VAL A 46 -4.74 -36.94 -12.07
CA VAL A 46 -5.47 -35.79 -11.56
C VAL A 46 -5.95 -34.92 -12.73
N ASN A 47 -7.21 -35.12 -13.10
CA ASN A 47 -7.96 -34.28 -14.02
C ASN A 47 -8.84 -33.33 -13.17
N ILE A 48 -8.25 -32.24 -12.71
CA ILE A 48 -9.04 -31.15 -12.11
C ILE A 48 -9.61 -30.36 -13.29
N PRO A 49 -10.94 -30.30 -13.45
CA PRO A 49 -11.54 -29.51 -14.52
C PRO A 49 -11.14 -28.04 -14.34
N LEU A 50 -10.78 -27.38 -15.44
CA LEU A 50 -10.34 -25.98 -15.42
C LEU A 50 -11.35 -25.04 -14.74
N ASP A 51 -12.64 -25.35 -14.88
CA ASP A 51 -13.76 -24.60 -14.27
C ASP A 51 -13.69 -24.58 -12.72
N GLU A 52 -13.13 -25.63 -12.11
CA GLU A 52 -12.93 -25.73 -10.66
C GLU A 52 -11.65 -25.02 -10.19
N LEU A 53 -10.70 -24.78 -11.10
CA LEU A 53 -9.50 -23.97 -10.84
C LEU A 53 -9.80 -22.46 -10.90
N GLU A 54 -10.72 -22.04 -11.77
CA GLU A 54 -11.14 -20.65 -11.92
C GLU A 54 -12.06 -20.16 -10.79
N SER A 55 -12.79 -21.08 -10.15
CA SER A 55 -13.70 -20.78 -9.04
C SER A 55 -13.00 -20.76 -7.67
N ILE A 56 -11.70 -21.06 -7.62
CA ILE A 56 -10.87 -20.76 -6.44
C ILE A 56 -10.88 -19.23 -6.31
N PRO A 57 -11.44 -18.64 -5.23
CA PRO A 57 -11.46 -17.19 -5.08
C PRO A 57 -10.03 -16.70 -4.94
N VAL A 58 -9.43 -16.29 -6.05
CA VAL A 58 -8.26 -15.44 -6.03
C VAL A 58 -8.83 -14.04 -6.05
N ASP A 59 -8.88 -13.46 -4.87
CA ASP A 59 -9.57 -12.21 -4.56
C ASP A 59 -8.98 -11.06 -5.38
N GLN A 60 -9.39 -10.95 -6.66
CA GLN A 60 -8.80 -10.10 -7.70
C GLN A 60 -8.74 -8.66 -7.26
N GLN A 61 -7.61 -8.35 -6.67
CA GLN A 61 -7.16 -7.01 -6.36
C GLN A 61 -6.94 -6.28 -7.69
N GLN A 62 -7.99 -5.58 -8.12
CA GLN A 62 -8.03 -4.71 -9.28
C GLN A 62 -6.78 -3.83 -9.29
N SER A 63 -5.85 -4.07 -10.22
CA SER A 63 -4.67 -3.23 -10.40
C SER A 63 -5.12 -1.81 -10.75
N GLN A 64 -5.36 -0.98 -9.72
CA GLN A 64 -5.50 0.45 -9.90
C GLN A 64 -4.19 0.96 -10.49
N ASN A 65 -4.27 1.83 -11.49
CA ASN A 65 -3.09 2.55 -11.95
C ASN A 65 -2.65 3.46 -10.81
N THR A 66 -1.62 3.03 -10.09
CA THR A 66 -1.11 3.71 -8.91
C THR A 66 0.06 4.63 -9.22
N GLU A 67 0.53 4.66 -10.48
CA GLU A 67 1.62 5.55 -10.93
C GLU A 67 1.27 7.03 -10.77
N ILE A 68 -0.02 7.38 -10.77
CA ILE A 68 -0.48 8.76 -10.52
C ILE A 68 -0.28 9.22 -9.06
N PHE A 69 -0.02 8.27 -8.15
CA PHE A 69 0.28 8.50 -6.74
C PHE A 69 1.76 8.20 -6.42
N ASP A 70 2.58 7.91 -7.45
CA ASP A 70 4.02 7.73 -7.25
C ASP A 70 4.73 9.08 -7.11
N GLY A 71 5.52 9.23 -6.05
CA GLY A 71 6.25 10.46 -5.72
C GLY A 71 5.37 11.52 -5.02
N GLU A 72 5.89 12.74 -4.89
CA GLU A 72 5.20 13.84 -4.21
C GLU A 72 4.04 14.39 -5.05
N ASP A 73 2.87 13.78 -4.91
CA ASP A 73 1.62 14.29 -5.48
C ASP A 73 1.08 15.48 -4.66
N ASP A 74 0.24 16.33 -5.27
CA ASP A 74 -0.29 17.54 -4.62
C ASP A 74 -1.03 17.24 -3.29
N TYR A 75 -1.68 16.06 -3.18
CA TYR A 75 -2.35 15.62 -1.95
C TYR A 75 -1.36 15.14 -0.89
N GLU A 76 -0.29 14.41 -1.25
CA GLU A 76 0.77 14.04 -0.31
C GLU A 76 1.49 15.29 0.22
N VAL A 77 1.82 16.23 -0.66
CA VAL A 77 2.43 17.52 -0.27
C VAL A 77 1.51 18.29 0.67
N PHE A 78 0.21 18.33 0.40
CA PHE A 78 -0.76 18.96 1.29
C PHE A 78 -0.81 18.27 2.67
N ALA A 79 -1.01 16.96 2.70
CA ALA A 79 -1.15 16.19 3.94
C ALA A 79 0.12 16.26 4.79
N SER A 80 1.29 16.11 4.16
CA SER A 80 2.59 16.23 4.82
C SER A 80 2.81 17.63 5.36
N THR A 81 2.38 18.68 4.65
CA THR A 81 2.50 20.07 5.11
C THR A 81 1.64 20.33 6.34
N VAL A 82 0.36 19.91 6.31
CA VAL A 82 -0.56 20.10 7.43
C VAL A 82 -0.09 19.32 8.66
N LEU A 83 0.32 18.06 8.48
CA LEU A 83 0.83 17.22 9.56
C LEU A 83 2.12 17.80 10.15
N GLY A 84 3.05 18.24 9.30
CA GLY A 84 4.28 18.91 9.73
C GLY A 84 3.98 20.15 10.56
N SER A 85 3.11 21.04 10.06
CA SER A 85 2.75 22.25 10.79
C SER A 85 2.08 21.97 12.13
N ASN A 86 1.30 20.88 12.23
CA ASN A 86 0.70 20.44 13.49
C ASN A 86 1.77 19.92 14.46
N ASN A 87 2.72 19.11 13.96
CA ASN A 87 3.83 18.58 14.74
C ASN A 87 4.71 19.72 15.29
N ASP A 88 5.05 20.71 14.47
CA ASP A 88 5.86 21.87 14.89
C ASP A 88 5.18 22.64 16.03
N MET A 89 3.85 22.81 15.95
CA MET A 89 3.07 23.44 17.01
C MET A 89 3.16 22.65 18.32
N TRP A 90 2.97 21.33 18.28
CA TRP A 90 3.04 20.49 19.48
C TRP A 90 4.46 20.38 20.05
N VAL A 91 5.47 20.26 19.21
CA VAL A 91 6.88 20.29 19.63
C VAL A 91 7.17 21.58 20.40
N ASN A 92 6.74 22.73 19.88
CA ASN A 92 6.97 24.00 20.54
C ASN A 92 6.23 24.13 21.88
N ILE A 93 4.97 23.70 21.95
CA ILE A 93 4.18 23.74 23.19
C ILE A 93 4.78 22.81 24.25
N LEU A 94 5.06 21.56 23.90
CA LEU A 94 5.53 20.55 24.85
C LEU A 94 6.96 20.81 25.31
N LYS A 95 7.81 21.37 24.43
CA LYS A 95 9.17 21.81 24.79
C LYS A 95 9.15 22.86 25.90
N ASN A 96 8.16 23.76 25.93
CA ASN A 96 8.01 24.74 26.99
C ASN A 96 7.64 24.11 28.35
N GLU A 97 7.06 22.90 28.34
CA GLU A 97 6.73 22.13 29.54
C GLU A 97 7.82 21.11 29.92
N ASN A 98 9.01 21.15 29.31
CA ASN A 98 10.05 20.11 29.42
C ASN A 98 9.55 18.70 29.04
N LYS A 99 8.56 18.62 28.16
CA LYS A 99 8.04 17.37 27.60
C LYS A 99 8.55 17.17 26.18
N SER A 100 8.68 15.91 25.78
CA SER A 100 9.01 15.53 24.41
C SER A 100 7.75 15.19 23.63
N TYR A 101 7.70 15.58 22.37
CA TYR A 101 6.68 15.18 21.41
C TYR A 101 7.29 14.23 20.38
N THR A 102 6.64 13.10 20.14
CA THR A 102 7.04 12.15 19.09
C THR A 102 6.03 12.26 17.94
N PRO A 103 6.43 12.79 16.78
CA PRO A 103 5.54 12.92 15.63
C PRO A 103 4.95 11.57 15.19
N PRO A 104 3.63 11.46 14.97
CA PRO A 104 3.01 10.25 14.48
C PRO A 104 3.28 10.05 12.97
N LYS A 105 3.09 8.81 12.51
CA LYS A 105 3.04 8.46 11.08
C LYS A 105 1.59 8.45 10.62
N LEU A 106 1.27 9.21 9.57
CA LEU A 106 -0.01 9.17 8.87
C LEU A 106 0.09 8.19 7.70
N VAL A 107 -0.99 7.44 7.47
CA VAL A 107 -1.09 6.33 6.53
C VAL A 107 -2.38 6.49 5.74
#